data_AF-A0AAW0IE72-F1
#
_entry.id   AF-A0AAW0IE72-F1
#
_cell.length_a   1.000
_cell.length_b   1.000
_cell.length_c   1.000
_cell.angle_alpha   90.00
_cell.angle_beta   90.00
_cell.angle_gamma   90.00
#
_symmetry.space_group_name_H-M   'P 1'
#
loop_
_entity.id
_entity.type
_entity.pdbx_description
1 polymer ?
#
loop_
_entity_poly.entity_id
_entity_poly.type
_entity_poly.pdbx_seq_one_letter_code
_entity_poly.pdbx_strand_id
1 'polypeptide(L)'
;MAADAELLEIILHLPLLCEDKNVPCVFVRSKQALGRACGVSRSVIACSVTIKEGSQLKQQIQSIQQSIERLLVQPVALPFLSAPTLLCIIPSVSM
;
A
#
# COMPACT_ATOMS: atom_id res chain seq x y z
N MET A 1 1.57 -0.69 3.99
CA MET A 1 2.29 -1.33 5.12
C MET A 1 1.96 -2.82 5.13
N ALA A 2 2.84 -3.68 5.64
CA ALA A 2 2.61 -5.11 5.75
C ALA A 2 2.21 -5.50 7.18
N ALA A 3 1.22 -6.39 7.34
CA ALA A 3 0.69 -6.79 8.65
C ALA A 3 1.51 -7.89 9.36
N ASP A 4 2.46 -8.53 8.66
CA ASP A 4 3.34 -9.60 9.16
C ASP A 4 4.75 -9.09 9.56
N ALA A 5 4.89 -7.79 9.85
CA ALA A 5 6.16 -7.23 10.36
C ALA A 5 6.39 -7.65 11.82
N GLU A 6 7.63 -8.02 12.14
CA GLU A 6 8.02 -8.47 13.49
C GLU A 6 8.26 -7.30 14.46
N LEU A 7 8.53 -6.08 13.94
CA LEU A 7 8.69 -4.87 14.75
C LEU A 7 7.41 -4.03 14.72
N LEU A 8 6.56 -4.20 15.75
CA LEU A 8 5.33 -3.44 15.95
C LEU A 8 5.58 -1.94 16.18
N GLU A 9 6.70 -1.57 16.81
CA GLU A 9 7.10 -0.19 17.08
C GLU A 9 7.12 0.70 15.83
N ILE A 10 7.54 0.13 14.69
CA ILE A 10 7.60 0.82 13.39
C ILE A 10 6.20 0.98 12.78
N ILE A 11 5.28 0.06 13.08
CA ILE A 11 3.90 0.09 12.59
C ILE A 11 3.00 1.00 13.43
N LEU A 12 3.33 1.29 14.68
CA LEU A 12 2.50 2.13 15.54
C LEU A 12 2.57 3.64 15.20
N HIS A 13 3.74 4.15 14.81
CA HIS A 13 3.91 5.58 14.55
C HIS A 13 3.58 6.00 13.10
N LEU A 14 3.73 5.11 12.12
CA LEU A 14 3.53 5.43 10.71
C LEU A 14 2.07 5.80 10.34
N PRO A 15 1.02 5.10 10.84
CA PRO A 15 -0.37 5.43 10.55
C PRO A 15 -0.81 6.77 11.13
N LEU A 16 -0.36 7.10 12.36
CA LEU A 16 -0.61 8.40 12.99
C LEU A 16 -0.03 9.54 12.15
N LEU A 17 1.17 9.34 11.58
CA LEU A 17 1.78 10.29 10.65
C LEU A 17 1.06 10.34 9.28
N CYS A 18 0.55 9.21 8.78
CA CYS A 18 -0.31 9.20 7.60
C CYS A 18 -1.60 10.00 7.83
N GLU A 19 -2.24 9.84 9.00
CA GLU A 19 -3.50 10.48 9.38
C GLU A 19 -3.35 12.01 9.50
N ASP A 20 -2.37 12.48 10.29
CA ASP A 20 -2.01 13.89 10.43
C ASP A 20 -1.66 14.56 9.07
N LYS A 21 -1.05 13.81 8.14
CA LYS A 21 -0.72 14.29 6.79
C LYS A 21 -1.78 13.97 5.73
N ASN A 22 -2.93 13.40 6.12
CA ASN A 22 -4.03 13.01 5.22
C ASN A 22 -3.57 12.13 4.03
N VAL A 23 -2.59 11.25 4.26
CA VAL A 23 -2.05 10.31 3.26
C VAL A 23 -2.80 8.98 3.35
N PRO A 24 -3.45 8.48 2.28
CA PRO A 24 -4.16 7.21 2.32
C PRO A 24 -3.19 6.02 2.46
N CYS A 25 -3.15 5.43 3.65
CA CYS A 25 -2.27 4.32 4.02
C CYS A 25 -3.07 3.02 4.24
N VAL A 26 -2.61 1.91 3.65
CA VAL A 26 -3.31 0.62 3.63
C VAL A 26 -2.41 -0.53 4.09
N PHE A 27 -3.00 -1.56 4.70
CA PHE A 27 -2.31 -2.76 5.18
C PHE A 27 -2.49 -3.95 4.22
N VAL A 28 -1.42 -4.72 3.99
CA VAL A 28 -1.40 -5.91 3.12
C VAL A 28 -0.98 -7.17 3.86
N ARG A 29 -1.41 -8.34 3.37
CA ARG A 29 -1.19 -9.66 4.00
C ARG A 29 0.26 -10.02 4.29
N SER A 30 1.22 -9.60 3.46
CA SER A 30 2.62 -10.02 3.65
C SER A 30 3.69 -9.10 3.08
N LYS A 31 4.76 -8.92 3.86
CA LYS A 31 6.02 -8.23 3.54
C LYS A 31 6.81 -8.90 2.41
N GLN A 32 6.65 -10.21 2.21
CA GLN A 32 7.27 -10.91 1.08
C GLN A 32 6.53 -10.62 -0.23
N ALA A 33 5.20 -10.58 -0.20
CA ALA A 33 4.39 -10.21 -1.36
C ALA A 33 4.60 -8.73 -1.74
N LEU A 34 4.67 -7.85 -0.74
CA LEU A 34 4.98 -6.44 -0.94
C LEU A 34 6.40 -6.23 -1.49
N GLY A 35 7.40 -6.95 -0.97
CA GLY A 35 8.77 -6.92 -1.51
C GLY A 35 8.83 -7.29 -2.99
N ARG A 36 8.24 -8.43 -3.38
CA ARG A 36 8.16 -8.85 -4.79
C ARG A 36 7.43 -7.84 -5.69
N ALA A 37 6.35 -7.22 -5.20
CA ALA A 37 5.61 -6.20 -5.95
C ALA A 37 6.39 -4.88 -6.09
N CYS A 38 7.20 -4.50 -5.09
CA CYS A 38 8.11 -3.37 -5.17
C CYS A 38 9.47 -3.73 -5.85
N GLY A 39 9.56 -4.88 -6.54
CA GLY A 39 10.75 -5.30 -7.30
C GLY A 39 11.94 -5.81 -6.47
N VAL A 40 11.78 -6.03 -5.17
CA VAL A 40 12.88 -6.37 -4.25
C VAL A 40 12.83 -7.84 -3.81
N SER A 41 14.01 -8.47 -3.76
CA SER A 41 14.18 -9.85 -3.26
C SER A 41 14.09 -9.97 -1.73
N ARG A 42 14.08 -8.85 -1.01
CA ARG A 42 13.96 -8.79 0.46
C ARG A 42 12.53 -8.46 0.89
N SER A 43 12.17 -8.89 2.09
CA SER A 43 10.90 -8.52 2.73
C SER A 43 10.81 -7.01 2.96
N VAL A 44 9.71 -6.38 2.54
CA VAL A 44 9.47 -4.95 2.72
C VAL A 44 8.26 -4.72 3.62
N ILE A 45 8.45 -3.98 4.71
CA ILE A 45 7.39 -3.65 5.68
C ILE A 45 6.52 -2.46 5.25
N ALA A 46 7.07 -1.54 4.45
CA ALA A 46 6.34 -0.44 3.84
C ALA A 46 7.03 -0.01 2.54
N CYS A 47 6.24 0.17 1.48
CA CYS A 47 6.60 0.98 0.30
C CYS A 47 5.72 2.24 0.34
N SER A 48 6.27 3.39 -0.02
CA SER A 48 5.52 4.60 -0.34
C SER A 48 5.52 4.83 -1.85
N VAL A 49 4.44 5.38 -2.40
CA VAL A 49 4.32 5.69 -3.83
C VAL A 49 4.29 7.21 -3.98
N THR A 50 5.33 7.78 -4.57
CA THR A 50 5.41 9.21 -4.86
C THR A 50 4.94 9.49 -6.28
N ILE A 51 4.17 10.58 -6.46
CA ILE A 51 3.70 11.02 -7.78
C ILE A 51 4.67 12.09 -8.29
N LYS A 52 5.31 11.84 -9.43
CA LYS A 52 6.09 12.86 -10.16
C LYS A 52 5.23 13.48 -11.26
N GLU A 53 5.35 14.78 -11.47
CA GLU A 53 4.69 15.45 -12.58
C GLU A 53 5.18 14.91 -13.94
N GLY A 54 4.28 14.84 -14.92
CA GLY A 54 4.53 14.19 -16.22
C GLY A 54 4.46 12.65 -16.22
N SER A 55 4.26 11.99 -15.07
CA SER A 55 4.12 10.52 -15.04
C SER A 55 2.75 10.06 -15.57
N GLN A 56 2.74 9.13 -16.54
CA GLN A 56 1.51 8.52 -17.07
C GLN A 56 0.74 7.74 -15.97
N LEU A 57 1.46 7.21 -14.98
CA LEU A 57 0.91 6.48 -13.84
C LEU A 57 0.02 7.35 -12.91
N LYS A 58 0.07 8.69 -13.02
CA LYS A 58 -0.68 9.61 -12.13
C LYS A 58 -2.17 9.28 -12.06
N GLN A 59 -2.82 8.98 -13.19
CA GLN A 59 -4.24 8.63 -13.21
C GLN A 59 -4.54 7.29 -12.54
N GLN A 60 -3.66 6.29 -12.69
CA GLN A 60 -3.80 4.98 -12.05
C GLN A 60 -3.63 5.11 -10.52
N ILE A 61 -2.62 5.86 -10.07
CA ILE A 61 -2.38 6.13 -8.65
C ILE A 61 -3.59 6.86 -8.03
N GLN A 62 -4.15 7.87 -8.70
CA GLN A 62 -5.35 8.58 -8.21
C GLN A 62 -6.59 7.66 -8.12
N SER A 63 -6.79 6.76 -9.08
CA SER A 63 -7.86 5.75 -9.03
C SER A 63 -7.68 4.76 -7.86
N ILE A 64 -6.43 4.41 -7.54
CA ILE A 64 -6.10 3.55 -6.39
C ILE A 64 -6.30 4.31 -5.06
N GLN A 65 -5.91 5.59 -4.97
CA GLN A 65 -6.14 6.44 -3.79
C GLN A 65 -7.64 6.53 -3.46
N GLN A 66 -8.48 6.88 -4.43
CA GLN A 66 -9.95 6.90 -4.28
C GLN A 66 -10.54 5.54 -3.88
N SER A 67 -9.91 4.43 -4.29
CA SER A 67 -10.32 3.08 -3.91
C SER A 67 -9.95 2.75 -2.46
N ILE A 68 -8.80 3.24 -1.98
CA ILE A 68 -8.35 3.07 -0.58
C ILE A 68 -9.16 3.96 0.37
N GLU A 69 -9.42 5.22 0.01
CA GLU A 69 -10.24 6.15 0.80
C GLU A 69 -11.63 5.54 1.13
N ARG A 70 -12.28 4.90 0.15
CA ARG A 70 -13.57 4.21 0.33
C ARG A 70 -13.51 3.03 1.30
N LEU A 71 -12.35 2.39 1.48
CA LEU A 71 -12.15 1.30 2.43
C LEU A 71 -11.92 1.82 3.86
N LEU A 72 -11.30 3.00 4.01
CA LEU A 72 -11.00 3.59 5.31
C LEU A 72 -12.25 4.14 6.03
N VAL A 73 -13.31 4.48 5.29
CA VAL A 73 -14.58 5.01 5.85
C VAL A 73 -15.41 3.93 6.59
N GLN A 74 -15.09 2.64 6.46
CA GLN A 74 -15.80 1.54 7.14
C GLN A 74 -14.91 0.83 8.17
N PRO A 75 -14.96 1.20 9.46
CA PRO A 75 -14.05 0.67 10.50
C PRO A 75 -14.32 -0.80 10.91
N VAL A 76 -15.26 -1.52 10.28
CA VAL A 76 -15.70 -2.87 10.71
C VAL A 76 -15.88 -3.82 9.51
N ALA A 77 -14.80 -4.14 8.78
CA ALA A 77 -14.83 -5.13 7.69
C ALA A 77 -13.48 -5.86 7.43
N LEU A 78 -12.82 -6.36 8.47
CA LEU A 78 -11.57 -7.15 8.30
C LEU A 78 -11.70 -8.58 7.68
N PRO A 79 -12.87 -9.20 7.39
CA PRO A 79 -12.93 -10.55 6.83
C PRO A 79 -13.18 -10.60 5.30
N PHE A 80 -12.50 -9.78 4.47
CA PHE A 80 -12.43 -10.01 3.02
C PHE A 80 -10.99 -10.07 2.46
N LEU A 81 -10.16 -10.80 3.19
CA LEU A 81 -8.70 -10.85 3.05
C LEU A 81 -8.22 -11.75 1.87
N SER A 82 -8.99 -11.83 0.78
CA SER A 82 -8.84 -12.83 -0.29
C SER A 82 -8.81 -12.28 -1.72
N ALA A 83 -8.74 -10.95 -1.91
CA ALA A 83 -8.64 -10.33 -3.23
C ALA A 83 -7.16 -10.02 -3.63
N PRO A 84 -6.48 -10.88 -4.41
CA PRO A 84 -5.16 -10.58 -4.96
C PRO A 84 -5.21 -9.52 -6.10
N THR A 85 -6.41 -9.13 -6.52
CA THR A 85 -6.69 -8.40 -7.77
C THR A 85 -6.04 -7.03 -7.87
N LEU A 86 -5.77 -6.35 -6.74
CA LEU A 86 -5.09 -5.05 -6.75
C LEU A 86 -3.58 -5.14 -7.02
N LEU A 87 -3.01 -6.35 -7.07
CA LEU A 87 -1.57 -6.57 -7.34
C LEU A 87 -1.23 -6.57 -8.85
N CYS A 88 -2.22 -6.60 -9.74
CA CYS A 88 -2.02 -6.71 -11.20
C CYS A 88 -2.01 -5.38 -11.97
N ILE A 89 -2.12 -4.22 -11.30
CA ILE A 89 -2.08 -2.89 -11.96
C ILE A 89 -0.75 -2.17 -11.66
N ILE A 90 0.35 -2.92 -11.72
CA ILE A 90 1.69 -2.37 -11.96
C ILE A 90 2.00 -2.66 -13.43
N PRO A 91 1.81 -1.69 -14.37
CA PRO A 91 2.36 -1.83 -15.71
C PRO A 91 3.89 -1.88 -15.60
N SER A 92 4.52 -2.78 -16.35
CA SER A 92 5.90 -3.21 -16.17
C SER A 92 6.91 -2.06 -16.00
N VAL A 93 7.38 -1.86 -14.77
CA VAL A 93 8.71 -1.26 -14.53
C VAL A 93 9.73 -2.39 -14.65
N SER A 94 9.97 -2.81 -15.90
CA SER A 94 11.07 -3.71 -16.24
C SER A 94 12.40 -2.97 -16.12
N MET A 95 13.29 -3.51 -15.30
CA MET A 95 14.72 -3.56 -15.61
C MET A 95 15.03 -4.92 -16.22
#